data_AF-A0A934RU82-F1
#
_entry.id   AF-A0A934RU82-F1
#
_cell.length_a   1.000
_cell.length_b   1.000
_cell.length_c   1.000
_cell.angle_alpha   90.00
_cell.angle_beta   90.00
_cell.angle_gamma   90.00
#
_symmetry.space_group_name_H-M   'P 1'
#
loop_
_entity.id
_entity.type
_entity.pdbx_description
1 polymer ?
#
loop_
_entity_poly.entity_id
_entity_poly.type
_entity_poly.pdbx_seq_one_letter_code
_entity_poly.pdbx_strand_id
1 'polypeptide(L)'
;TSSPKTTAFAKKVRCELHEQGYEEELALITPVLVVIESVNEQIKELEKDIEKMAAEKYPECEFLRQVSGVGLLTSISFILTIGDPNRFSKVRDVGAYLGLVPRRDQSGDCDKQLRITKAG
;
A
#
# COMPACT_ATOMS: atom_id res chain seq x y z
N THR A 1 3.52 -7.92 -17.54
CA THR A 1 2.49 -6.90 -17.86
C THR A 1 2.93 -5.59 -17.25
N SER A 2 2.99 -4.50 -18.02
CA SER A 2 3.46 -3.20 -17.49
C SER A 2 2.38 -2.62 -16.58
N SER A 3 2.70 -2.38 -15.31
CA SER A 3 1.77 -1.76 -14.38
C SER A 3 1.50 -0.30 -14.80
N PRO A 4 0.24 0.17 -14.80
CA PRO A 4 -0.08 1.57 -15.10
C PRO A 4 0.48 2.56 -14.06
N LYS A 5 0.97 2.06 -12.92
CA LYS A 5 1.50 2.85 -11.79
C LYS A 5 2.94 3.35 -11.99
N THR A 6 3.54 3.10 -13.15
CA THR A 6 4.95 3.44 -13.38
C THR A 6 5.04 4.45 -14.51
N THR A 7 5.98 5.39 -14.41
CA THR A 7 6.32 6.33 -15.51
C THR A 7 6.67 5.62 -16.83
N ALA A 8 6.96 4.32 -16.77
CA ALA A 8 7.14 3.46 -17.92
C ALA A 8 5.85 3.25 -18.74
N PHE A 9 4.66 3.39 -18.16
CA PHE A 9 3.39 3.13 -18.83
C PHE A 9 3.15 4.08 -20.01
N ALA A 10 3.13 5.40 -19.76
CA ALA A 10 2.89 6.39 -20.81
C ALA A 10 3.97 6.32 -21.90
N LYS A 11 5.24 6.18 -21.51
CA LYS A 11 6.35 5.97 -22.46
C LYS A 11 6.12 4.73 -23.33
N LYS A 12 5.74 3.61 -22.73
CA LYS A 12 5.52 2.34 -23.43
C LYS A 12 4.34 2.42 -24.40
N VAL A 13 3.22 3.03 -23.98
CA VAL A 13 2.05 3.22 -24.85
C VAL A 13 2.41 4.07 -26.07
N ARG A 14 3.18 5.16 -25.90
CA ARG A 14 3.64 5.98 -27.03
C ARG A 14 4.51 5.19 -28.00
N CYS A 15 5.45 4.38 -27.49
CA CYS A 15 6.31 3.54 -28.33
C CYS A 15 5.50 2.48 -29.10
N GLU A 16 4.63 1.73 -28.41
CA GLU A 16 3.85 0.65 -29.03
C GLU A 16 2.89 1.16 -30.11
N LEU A 17 2.22 2.29 -29.88
CA LEU A 17 1.29 2.86 -30.88
C LEU A 17 2.01 3.47 -32.08
N HIS A 18 3.18 4.07 -31.86
CA HIS A 18 4.01 4.57 -32.96
C HIS A 18 4.55 3.42 -33.83
N GLU A 19 5.03 2.34 -33.21
CA GLU A 19 5.50 1.15 -33.92
C GLU A 19 4.39 0.46 -34.74
N GLN A 20 3.14 0.55 -34.30
CA GLN A 20 1.99 -0.03 -34.99
C GLN A 20 1.32 0.92 -36.00
N GLY A 21 1.78 2.17 -36.11
CA GLY A 21 1.28 3.15 -37.09
C GLY A 21 -0.03 3.84 -36.71
N TYR A 22 -0.46 3.78 -35.45
CA TYR A 22 -1.70 4.37 -34.94
C TYR A 22 -1.51 5.83 -34.48
N GLU A 23 -1.14 6.72 -35.40
CA GLU A 23 -0.84 8.12 -35.07
C GLU A 23 -2.08 8.95 -34.68
N GLU A 24 -3.24 8.66 -35.28
CA GLU A 24 -4.50 9.34 -34.96
C GLU A 24 -4.99 8.98 -33.55
N GLU A 25 -4.96 7.70 -33.20
CA GLU A 25 -5.33 7.21 -31.87
C GLU A 25 -4.35 7.73 -30.82
N LEU A 26 -3.06 7.79 -31.15
CA LEU A 26 -2.05 8.36 -30.27
C LEU A 26 -2.36 9.84 -29.97
N ALA A 27 -2.74 10.63 -30.97
CA ALA A 27 -3.13 12.02 -30.78
C ALA A 27 -4.36 12.15 -29.86
N LEU A 28 -5.36 11.26 -30.02
CA LEU A 28 -6.57 11.26 -29.21
C LEU A 28 -6.31 10.95 -27.73
N ILE A 29 -5.43 9.99 -27.42
CA ILE A 29 -5.17 9.57 -26.04
C ILE A 29 -4.06 10.36 -25.34
N THR A 30 -3.26 11.13 -26.10
CA THR A 30 -2.12 11.91 -25.57
C THR A 30 -2.49 12.78 -24.36
N PRO A 31 -3.62 13.51 -24.33
CA PRO A 31 -4.00 14.30 -23.14
C PRO A 31 -4.15 13.44 -21.87
N VAL A 32 -4.70 12.24 -22.00
CA VAL A 32 -4.86 11.31 -20.86
C VAL A 32 -3.51 10.79 -20.39
N LEU A 33 -2.58 10.51 -21.32
CA LEU A 33 -1.22 10.10 -20.97
C LEU A 33 -0.48 11.18 -20.19
N VAL A 34 -0.64 12.46 -20.56
CA VAL A 34 -0.05 13.59 -19.83
C VAL A 34 -0.61 13.69 -18.40
N VAL A 35 -1.93 13.50 -18.21
CA VAL A 35 -2.53 13.49 -16.86
C VAL A 35 -1.97 12.35 -16.02
N ILE A 36 -1.85 11.14 -16.59
CA ILE A 36 -1.27 9.99 -15.89
C ILE A 36 0.17 10.27 -15.46
N GLU A 37 0.98 10.91 -16.31
CA GLU A 37 2.34 11.29 -15.97
C GLU A 37 2.39 12.31 -14.83
N SER A 38 1.57 13.36 -14.90
CA SER A 38 1.51 14.39 -13.85
C SER A 38 1.08 13.80 -12.49
N VAL A 39 0.07 12.92 -12.47
CA VAL A 39 -0.37 12.26 -11.23
C VAL A 39 0.74 11.36 -10.69
N ASN A 40 1.45 10.62 -11.56
CA ASN A 40 2.57 9.78 -11.13
C ASN A 40 3.74 10.60 -10.56
N GLU A 41 4.00 11.80 -11.08
CA GLU A 41 5.00 12.71 -10.52
C GLU A 41 4.59 13.20 -9.13
N GLN A 42 3.34 13.64 -8.96
CA GLN A 42 2.81 14.07 -7.67
C GLN A 42 2.83 12.92 -6.64
N ILE A 43 2.51 11.69 -7.04
CA ILE A 43 2.62 10.51 -6.16
C ILE A 43 4.07 10.35 -5.67
N LYS A 44 5.06 10.47 -6.55
CA LYS A 44 6.48 10.34 -6.16
C LYS A 44 6.94 11.44 -5.21
N GLU A 45 6.46 12.66 -5.40
CA GLU A 45 6.77 13.77 -4.48
C GLU A 45 6.17 13.52 -3.11
N LEU A 46 4.90 13.11 -3.05
CA LEU A 46 4.25 12.74 -1.78
C LEU A 46 4.94 11.56 -1.11
N GLU A 47 5.36 10.53 -1.86
CA GLU A 47 6.12 9.41 -1.29
C GLU A 47 7.44 9.86 -0.64
N LYS A 48 8.15 10.83 -1.23
CA LYS A 48 9.36 11.42 -0.62
C LYS A 48 9.05 12.19 0.66
N ASP A 49 7.95 12.94 0.68
CA ASP A 49 7.54 13.69 1.87
C ASP A 49 7.14 12.74 3.01
N ILE A 50 6.44 11.66 2.69
CA ILE A 50 6.09 10.61 3.66
C ILE A 50 7.37 9.90 4.15
N GLU A 51 8.34 9.62 3.29
CA GLU A 51 9.62 9.02 3.68
C GLU A 51 10.37 9.92 4.68
N LYS A 52 10.46 11.22 4.39
CA LYS A 52 11.07 12.19 5.29
C LYS A 52 10.33 12.26 6.63
N MET A 53 9.00 12.33 6.59
CA MET A 53 8.18 12.34 7.80
C MET A 53 8.35 11.06 8.63
N ALA A 54 8.41 9.89 7.98
CA ALA A 54 8.64 8.62 8.64
C ALA A 54 9.99 8.60 9.36
N ALA A 55 11.05 9.03 8.69
CA ALA A 55 12.39 9.08 9.28
C ALA A 55 12.49 10.06 10.47
N GLU A 56 11.79 11.19 10.41
CA GLU A 56 11.83 12.22 11.46
C GLU A 56 10.93 11.93 12.67
N LYS A 57 9.72 11.39 12.44
CA LYS A 57 8.69 11.26 13.48
C LYS A 57 8.42 9.82 13.93
N TYR A 58 8.74 8.84 13.09
CA TYR A 58 8.36 7.44 13.29
C TYR A 58 9.54 6.50 13.01
N PRO A 59 10.62 6.56 13.81
CA PRO A 59 11.80 5.70 13.63
C PRO A 59 11.45 4.21 13.69
N GLU A 60 10.29 3.84 14.26
CA GLU A 60 9.75 2.49 14.27
C GLU A 60 9.50 1.92 12.86
N CYS A 61 9.30 2.80 11.86
CA CYS A 61 9.13 2.40 10.46
C CYS A 61 10.32 1.55 9.97
N GLU A 62 11.54 1.92 10.34
CA GLU A 62 12.75 1.22 9.90
C GLU A 62 12.82 -0.21 10.44
N PHE A 63 12.37 -0.43 11.69
CA PHE A 63 12.29 -1.78 12.25
C PHE A 63 11.24 -2.63 11.53
N LEU A 64 10.08 -2.07 11.23
CA LEU A 64 9.01 -2.80 10.54
C LEU A 64 9.40 -3.19 9.11
N ARG A 65 10.15 -2.34 8.40
CA ARG A 65 10.61 -2.59 7.03
C ARG A 65 11.67 -3.69 6.90
N GLN A 66 12.26 -4.14 8.01
CA GLN A 66 13.15 -5.32 8.00
C GLN A 66 12.38 -6.61 7.66
N VAL A 67 11.05 -6.60 7.85
CA VAL A 67 10.18 -7.71 7.48
C VAL A 67 9.97 -7.71 5.97
N SER A 68 10.26 -8.85 5.33
CA SER A 68 10.04 -9.02 3.89
C SER A 68 8.58 -8.71 3.50
N GLY A 69 8.41 -7.83 2.53
CA GLY A 69 7.10 -7.39 2.04
C GLY A 69 6.51 -6.16 2.77
N VAL A 70 7.18 -5.62 3.79
CA VAL A 70 6.77 -4.38 4.48
C VAL A 70 7.57 -3.21 3.93
N GLY A 71 6.90 -2.28 3.24
CA GLY A 71 7.49 -1.03 2.74
C GLY A 71 7.02 0.21 3.51
N LEU A 72 7.49 1.40 3.11
CA LEU A 72 7.17 2.71 3.71
C LEU A 72 5.69 2.86 4.08
N LEU A 73 4.79 2.73 3.09
CA LEU A 73 3.37 2.99 3.30
C LEU A 73 2.74 1.98 4.26
N THR A 74 3.19 0.73 4.21
CA THR A 74 2.70 -0.32 5.11
C THR A 74 3.20 -0.10 6.54
N SER A 75 4.48 0.24 6.72
CA SER A 75 5.06 0.50 8.03
C SER A 75 4.42 1.72 8.70
N ILE A 76 4.29 2.83 7.96
CA ILE A 76 3.71 4.06 8.51
C ILE A 76 2.21 3.89 8.77
N SER A 77 1.47 3.23 7.87
CA SER A 77 0.06 2.96 8.07
C SER A 77 -0.17 2.10 9.32
N PHE A 78 0.66 1.09 9.55
CA PHE A 78 0.60 0.27 10.76
C PHE A 78 0.78 1.12 12.01
N ILE A 79 1.85 1.92 12.08
CA ILE A 79 2.15 2.77 13.24
C ILE A 79 1.02 3.77 13.49
N LEU A 80 0.52 4.45 12.45
CA LEU A 80 -0.58 5.40 12.57
C LEU A 80 -1.90 4.74 12.98
N THR A 81 -2.14 3.50 12.55
CA THR A 81 -3.32 2.72 12.94
C THR A 81 -3.25 2.28 14.41
N ILE A 82 -2.06 1.97 14.90
CA ILE A 82 -1.78 1.64 16.30
C ILE A 82 -1.83 2.91 17.18
N GLY A 83 -1.37 4.05 16.69
CA GLY A 83 -1.35 5.30 17.47
C GLY A 83 -0.48 5.15 18.71
N ASP A 84 -1.09 5.17 19.90
CA ASP A 84 -0.41 4.91 21.17
C ASP A 84 -0.32 3.39 21.46
N PRO A 85 0.88 2.78 21.47
CA PRO A 85 1.05 1.36 21.78
C PRO A 85 0.62 0.99 23.20
N ASN A 86 0.66 1.93 24.15
CA ASN A 86 0.33 1.68 25.56
C ASN A 86 -1.17 1.45 25.78
N ARG A 87 -2.01 1.74 24.78
CA ARG A 87 -3.44 1.43 24.84
C ARG A 87 -3.74 -0.07 24.87
N PHE A 88 -2.76 -0.91 24.50
CA PHE A 88 -2.90 -2.36 24.51
C PHE A 88 -2.24 -2.96 25.74
N SER A 89 -3.01 -3.68 26.55
CA SER A 89 -2.48 -4.38 27.72
C SER A 89 -1.60 -5.58 27.35
N LYS A 90 -1.89 -6.25 26.21
CA LYS A 90 -1.11 -7.38 25.71
C LYS A 90 -0.84 -7.24 24.21
N VAL A 91 0.34 -7.69 23.77
CA VAL A 91 0.75 -7.66 22.35
C VAL A 91 -0.23 -8.41 21.43
N ARG A 92 -0.81 -9.52 21.91
CA ARG A 92 -1.82 -10.29 21.17
C ARG A 92 -3.10 -9.50 20.86
N ASP A 93 -3.39 -8.45 21.63
CA ASP A 93 -4.59 -7.64 21.46
C ASP A 93 -4.47 -6.74 20.21
N VAL A 94 -3.24 -6.45 19.77
CA VAL A 94 -2.98 -5.74 18.51
C VAL A 94 -3.47 -6.55 17.31
N GLY A 95 -3.19 -7.85 17.29
CA GLY A 95 -3.67 -8.74 16.22
C GLY A 95 -5.20 -8.83 16.21
N ALA A 96 -5.84 -8.80 17.39
CA ALA A 96 -7.30 -8.79 17.48
C ALA A 96 -7.89 -7.48 16.94
N TYR A 97 -7.27 -6.35 17.29
CA TYR A 97 -7.66 -5.02 16.81
C TYR A 97 -7.56 -4.89 15.29
N LEU A 98 -6.53 -5.49 14.68
CA LEU A 98 -6.36 -5.50 13.22
C LEU A 98 -7.17 -6.60 12.51
N GLY A 99 -8.01 -7.36 13.24
CA GLY A 99 -8.78 -8.47 12.67
C GLY A 99 -7.93 -9.63 12.14
N LEU A 100 -6.69 -9.76 12.65
CA LEU A 100 -5.71 -10.77 12.24
C LEU A 100 -5.76 -12.03 13.12
N VAL A 101 -6.63 -12.07 14.12
CA VAL A 101 -6.86 -13.27 14.92
C VAL A 101 -7.86 -14.21 14.25
N PRO A 102 -7.67 -15.53 14.39
CA PRO A 102 -8.69 -16.51 14.05
C PRO A 102 -9.98 -16.28 14.84
N ARG A 103 -11.13 -16.39 14.17
CA ARG A 103 -12.42 -16.36 14.86
C ARG A 103 -12.50 -17.60 15.76
N ARG A 104 -12.94 -17.40 17.00
CA ARG A 104 -13.26 -18.52 17.91
C ARG A 104 -14.76 -18.65 18.03
N ASP A 105 -15.24 -19.87 17.85
CA ASP A 105 -16.61 -20.26 18.16
C ASP A 105 -16.55 -21.17 19.38
N GLN A 106 -16.84 -20.60 20.54
CA GLN A 106 -16.78 -21.29 21.82
C GLN A 106 -18.20 -21.59 22.28
N SER A 107 -18.65 -22.81 22.03
CA SER A 107 -19.95 -23.33 22.49
C SER A 107 -19.68 -24.42 23.52
N GLY A 108 -19.62 -24.04 24.80
CA GLY A 108 -19.47 -24.97 25.94
C GLY A 108 -18.24 -25.88 25.85
N ASP A 109 -18.41 -27.08 25.28
CA ASP A 109 -17.41 -28.14 25.13
C ASP A 109 -16.55 -28.03 23.85
N CYS A 110 -16.88 -27.14 22.92
CA CYS A 110 -16.14 -26.95 21.67
C CYS A 110 -15.47 -25.58 21.61
N ASP A 111 -14.13 -25.56 21.54
CA ASP A 111 -13.32 -24.39 21.16
C ASP A 111 -12.75 -24.60 19.76
N LYS A 112 -13.51 -24.24 18.73
CA LYS A 112 -13.08 -24.39 17.33
C LYS A 112 -12.44 -23.10 16.84
N GLN A 113 -11.21 -23.23 16.33
CA GLN A 113 -10.51 -22.15 15.65
C GLN A 113 -10.94 -22.09 14.18
N LEU A 114 -11.58 -20.98 13.79
CA LEU A 114 -12.09 -20.74 12.44
C LEU A 114 -11.15 -19.82 11.64
N ARG A 115 -11.55 -19.42 10.43
CA ARG A 115 -10.77 -18.50 9.59
C ARG A 115 -10.47 -17.18 10.32
N ILE A 116 -9.43 -16.49 9.87
CA ILE A 116 -9.08 -15.14 10.33
C ILE A 116 -10.32 -14.25 10.23
N THR A 117 -10.60 -13.49 11.29
CA THR A 117 -11.86 -12.72 11.41
C THR A 117 -12.01 -11.69 10.30
N LYS A 118 -10.91 -11.04 9.88
CA LYS A 118 -10.92 -9.91 8.93
C LYS A 118 -11.85 -8.77 9.38
N ALA A 119 -12.15 -8.71 10.67
CA ALA A 119 -13.11 -7.78 11.28
C ALA A 119 -12.43 -6.51 11.82
N GLY A 120 -11.26 -6.18 11.28
CA GLY A 120 -10.57 -4.92 11.54
C GLY A 120 -11.07 -3.83 10.61
#